data_AF-E4PM85-F1
#
_entry.id   AF-E4PM85-F1
#
_cell.length_a   1.000
_cell.length_b   1.000
_cell.length_c   1.000
_cell.angle_alpha   90.00
_cell.angle_beta   90.00
_cell.angle_gamma   90.00
#
_symmetry.space_group_name_H-M   'P 1'
#
loop_
_entity.id
_entity.type
_entity.pdbx_description
1 polymer ?
#
loop_
_entity_poly.entity_id
_entity_poly.type
_entity_poly.pdbx_seq_one_letter_code
_entity_poly.pdbx_strand_id
1 'polypeptide(L)'
;MSRLISVKQIESPAPAPGATQKIQPRSFSGVYRRLRIAGGLVLFALYFGVAWLDWGGRQAVLWDLAEKKFHIFSATFWPEDLVLLAAILLICAFGLFF
;
A
#
# COMPACT_ATOMS: atom_id res chain seq x y z
N MET A 1 31.45 -10.86 35.81
CA MET A 1 32.41 -11.21 34.74
C MET A 1 32.16 -10.30 33.54
N SER A 2 32.83 -9.15 33.50
CA SER A 2 32.58 -8.09 32.53
C SER A 2 33.53 -8.25 31.34
N ARG A 3 33.04 -8.77 30.21
CA ARG A 3 33.82 -8.83 28.96
C ARG A 3 33.77 -7.45 28.29
N LEU A 4 34.90 -6.74 28.30
CA LEU A 4 35.09 -5.49 27.56
C LEU A 4 35.11 -5.79 26.06
N ILE A 5 34.16 -5.22 25.32
CA ILE A 5 34.12 -5.30 23.86
C ILE A 5 35.24 -4.40 23.32
N SER A 6 36.11 -4.94 22.48
CA SER A 6 37.20 -4.18 21.86
C SER A 6 36.64 -3.23 20.80
N VAL A 7 36.63 -1.93 21.12
CA VAL A 7 36.25 -0.87 20.19
C VAL A 7 37.40 -0.62 19.23
N LYS A 8 37.26 -1.07 17.98
CA LYS A 8 38.19 -0.75 16.90
C LYS A 8 37.90 0.68 16.41
N GLN A 9 38.70 1.65 16.86
CA GLN A 9 38.66 3.02 16.35
C GLN A 9 39.18 3.03 14.92
N ILE A 10 38.29 3.30 13.96
CA ILE A 10 38.64 3.50 12.56
C ILE A 10 38.98 4.99 12.43
N GLU A 11 40.23 5.30 12.15
CA GLU A 11 40.70 6.67 11.99
C GLU A 11 39.97 7.30 10.80
N SER A 12 39.12 8.29 11.09
CA SER A 12 38.40 9.04 10.06
C SER A 12 39.28 10.22 9.64
N PRO A 13 39.68 10.33 8.35
CA PRO A 13 40.53 11.42 7.90
C PRO A 13 39.83 12.76 8.12
N ALA A 14 40.59 13.78 8.50
CA ALA A 14 40.07 15.12 8.78
C ALA A 14 39.28 15.67 7.58
N PRO A 15 38.09 16.26 7.80
CA PRO A 15 37.25 16.74 6.70
C PRO A 15 37.94 17.90 5.96
N ALA A 16 38.00 17.83 4.63
CA ALA A 16 38.53 18.90 3.81
C ALA A 16 37.71 20.21 3.97
N PRO A 17 38.34 21.40 3.94
CA PRO A 17 37.62 22.66 4.09
C PRO A 17 36.66 22.83 2.91
N GLY A 18 35.35 22.82 3.17
CA GLY A 18 34.28 22.92 2.15
C GLY A 18 33.47 21.64 1.93
N ALA A 19 33.77 20.54 2.63
CA ALA A 19 32.97 19.32 2.53
C ALA A 19 31.67 19.45 3.36
N THR A 20 30.55 19.72 2.69
CA THR A 20 29.20 19.61 3.29
C THR A 20 29.01 18.23 3.89
N GLN A 21 28.66 18.18 5.18
CA GLN A 21 28.30 16.94 5.89
C GLN A 21 27.29 16.15 5.06
N LYS A 22 27.70 14.98 4.58
CA LYS A 22 26.87 14.16 3.71
C LYS A 22 25.74 13.57 4.55
N ILE A 23 24.56 14.18 4.48
CA ILE A 23 23.37 13.69 5.20
C ILE A 23 22.95 12.37 4.54
N GLN A 24 23.34 11.27 5.16
CA GLN A 24 22.93 9.93 4.74
C GLN A 24 21.68 9.54 5.55
N PRO A 25 20.58 9.12 4.91
CA PRO A 25 19.41 8.64 5.62
C PRO A 25 19.81 7.41 6.46
N ARG A 26 19.67 7.53 7.79
CA ARG A 26 19.92 6.41 8.70
C ARG A 26 18.86 5.33 8.47
N SER A 27 19.26 4.07 8.42
CA SER A 27 18.30 2.97 8.32
C SER A 27 17.44 2.91 9.60
N PHE A 28 16.15 3.19 9.48
CA PHE A 28 15.20 3.04 10.58
C PHE A 28 14.64 1.62 10.57
N SER A 29 14.72 0.90 11.70
CA SER A 29 14.06 -0.39 11.88
C SER A 29 12.87 -0.24 12.82
N GLY A 30 11.72 -0.85 12.50
CA GLY A 30 10.55 -0.81 13.38
C GLY A 30 9.30 -1.40 12.75
N VAL A 31 8.24 -1.48 13.56
CA VAL A 31 6.93 -2.03 13.17
C VAL A 31 6.33 -1.22 12.01
N TYR A 32 6.31 0.11 12.12
CA TYR A 32 5.75 0.99 11.08
C TYR A 32 6.47 0.88 9.73
N ARG A 33 7.78 0.64 9.71
CA ARG A 33 8.51 0.37 8.45
C ARG A 33 8.03 -0.93 7.81
N ARG A 34 7.91 -2.00 8.60
CA ARG A 34 7.42 -3.30 8.11
C ARG A 34 5.98 -3.20 7.63
N LEU A 35 5.12 -2.49 8.36
CA LEU A 35 3.73 -2.27 7.98
C LEU A 35 3.62 -1.50 6.66
N ARG A 36 4.42 -0.45 6.47
CA ARG A 36 4.45 0.29 5.19
C ARG A 36 4.85 -0.61 4.02
N ILE A 37 5.91 -1.39 4.19
CA ILE A 37 6.40 -2.29 3.14
C ILE A 37 5.37 -3.39 2.86
N ALA A 38 4.81 -4.00 3.91
CA ALA A 38 3.76 -5.02 3.80
C ALA A 38 2.52 -4.46 3.11
N GLY A 39 2.05 -3.26 3.50
CA GLY A 39 0.93 -2.59 2.85
C GLY A 39 1.18 -2.35 1.37
N GLY A 40 2.36 -1.83 1.00
CA GLY A 40 2.73 -1.67 -0.40
C GLY A 40 2.75 -2.99 -1.16
N LEU A 41 3.32 -4.04 -0.56
CA LEU A 41 3.41 -5.36 -1.18
C LEU A 41 2.03 -6.01 -1.34
N VAL A 42 1.14 -5.85 -0.36
CA VAL A 42 -0.27 -6.27 -0.44
C VAL A 42 -1.00 -5.52 -1.54
N LEU A 43 -0.86 -4.19 -1.63
CA LEU A 43 -1.48 -3.40 -2.70
C LEU A 43 -0.99 -3.83 -4.08
N PHE A 44 0.31 -4.07 -4.23
CA PHE A 44 0.87 -4.60 -5.48
C PHE A 44 0.31 -5.97 -5.82
N ALA A 45 0.35 -6.90 -4.86
CA ALA A 45 -0.21 -8.24 -5.06
C ALA A 45 -1.70 -8.19 -5.42
N LEU A 46 -2.47 -7.28 -4.82
CA LEU A 46 -3.88 -7.08 -5.14
C LEU A 46 -4.06 -6.49 -6.54
N TYR A 47 -3.30 -5.46 -6.91
CA TYR A 47 -3.38 -4.83 -8.23
C TYR A 47 -3.07 -5.82 -9.35
N PHE A 48 -1.96 -6.55 -9.23
CA PHE A 48 -1.59 -7.59 -10.19
C PHE A 48 -2.51 -8.81 -10.08
N GLY A 49 -2.93 -9.20 -8.88
CA GLY A 49 -3.85 -10.32 -8.70
C GLY A 49 -5.20 -10.08 -9.37
N VAL A 50 -5.80 -8.91 -9.17
CA VAL A 50 -7.11 -8.55 -9.72
C VAL A 50 -7.13 -8.55 -11.25
N ALA A 51 -6.07 -8.06 -11.90
CA ALA A 51 -6.04 -8.00 -13.36
C ALA A 51 -5.87 -9.39 -14.01
N TRP A 52 -5.15 -10.31 -13.36
CA TRP A 52 -4.84 -11.64 -13.92
C TRP A 52 -5.72 -12.78 -13.41
N LEU A 53 -6.56 -12.54 -12.40
CA LEU A 53 -7.45 -13.56 -11.88
C LEU A 53 -8.60 -13.80 -12.87
N ASP A 54 -8.72 -15.04 -13.35
CA ASP A 54 -9.90 -15.49 -14.09
C ASP A 54 -10.95 -16.02 -13.12
N TRP A 55 -12.20 -15.65 -13.33
CA TRP A 55 -13.32 -16.02 -12.48
C TRP A 55 -14.49 -16.50 -13.33
N GLY A 56 -14.55 -17.82 -13.54
CA GLY A 56 -15.64 -18.45 -14.29
C GLY A 56 -15.55 -18.25 -15.81
N GLY A 57 -14.33 -18.17 -16.37
CA GLY A 57 -14.10 -18.02 -17.82
C GLY A 57 -14.13 -16.56 -18.30
N ARG A 58 -14.14 -15.61 -17.38
CA ARG A 58 -13.99 -14.17 -17.65
C ARG A 58 -13.07 -13.55 -16.61
N GLN A 59 -12.48 -12.39 -16.92
CA GLN A 59 -11.67 -11.64 -15.97
C GLN A 59 -12.45 -11.33 -14.69
N ALA A 60 -11.80 -11.52 -13.52
CA ALA A 60 -12.41 -11.34 -12.22
C ALA A 60 -13.00 -9.94 -12.04
N VAL A 61 -12.31 -8.90 -12.51
CA VAL A 61 -12.89 -7.57 -12.59
C VAL A 61 -12.99 -7.16 -14.04
N LEU A 62 -14.21 -7.17 -14.56
CA LEU A 62 -14.53 -6.86 -15.95
C LEU A 62 -15.47 -5.65 -16.00
N TRP A 63 -15.05 -4.64 -16.77
CA TRP A 63 -15.85 -3.46 -17.07
C TRP A 63 -16.56 -3.66 -18.41
N ASP A 64 -17.85 -4.01 -18.38
CA ASP A 64 -18.67 -4.08 -19.58
C ASP A 64 -19.27 -2.70 -19.89
N LEU A 65 -18.67 -2.00 -20.85
CA LEU A 65 -19.13 -0.68 -21.28
C LEU A 65 -20.37 -0.75 -22.18
N ALA A 66 -20.58 -1.87 -22.87
CA ALA A 66 -21.71 -2.03 -23.79
C ALA A 66 -23.02 -2.15 -23.01
N GLU A 67 -23.02 -3.01 -21.98
CA GLU A 67 -24.19 -3.22 -21.13
C GLU A 67 -24.20 -2.31 -19.88
N LYS A 68 -23.15 -1.51 -19.68
CA LYS A 68 -22.93 -0.66 -18.49
C LYS A 68 -22.95 -1.47 -17.19
N LYS A 69 -22.39 -2.67 -17.23
CA LYS A 69 -22.33 -3.61 -16.11
C LYS A 69 -20.90 -3.72 -15.60
N PHE A 70 -20.75 -3.62 -14.30
CA PHE A 70 -19.46 -3.80 -13.64
C PHE A 70 -19.45 -5.16 -12.97
N HIS A 71 -18.64 -6.08 -13.48
CA HIS A 71 -18.47 -7.40 -12.88
C HIS A 71 -17.27 -7.36 -11.93
N ILE A 72 -17.51 -7.62 -10.65
CA ILE A 72 -16.48 -7.71 -9.61
C ILE A 72 -16.61 -9.09 -8.98
N PHE A 73 -15.73 -10.00 -9.38
CA PHE A 73 -15.76 -11.44 -9.10
C PHE A 73 -17.11 -12.05 -9.50
N SER A 74 -17.90 -12.49 -8.52
CA SER A 74 -19.27 -13.01 -8.71
C SER A 74 -20.36 -11.94 -8.61
N ALA A 75 -20.04 -10.74 -8.12
CA ALA A 75 -21.00 -9.63 -8.04
C ALA A 75 -21.09 -8.92 -9.39
N THR A 76 -22.31 -8.56 -9.80
CA THR A 76 -22.56 -7.77 -11.01
C THR A 76 -23.33 -6.53 -10.59
N PHE A 77 -22.72 -5.37 -10.78
CA PHE A 77 -23.32 -4.07 -10.45
C PHE A 77 -23.93 -3.46 -11.70
N TRP A 78 -25.21 -3.13 -11.59
CA TRP A 78 -25.94 -2.40 -12.60
C TRP A 78 -25.95 -0.90 -12.28
N PRO A 79 -26.29 -0.03 -13.25
CA PRO A 79 -26.32 1.41 -13.03
C PRO A 79 -27.24 1.84 -11.87
N GLU A 80 -28.34 1.11 -11.65
CA GLU A 80 -29.31 1.34 -10.58
C GLU A 80 -28.76 1.00 -9.18
N ASP A 81 -27.99 -0.09 -9.05
CA ASP A 81 -27.38 -0.50 -7.77
C ASP A 81 -26.41 0.56 -7.24
N LEU A 82 -25.73 1.27 -8.15
CA LEU A 82 -24.76 2.30 -7.80
C LEU A 82 -25.42 3.51 -7.12
N VAL A 83 -26.66 3.83 -7.52
CA VAL A 83 -27.47 4.88 -6.89
C VAL A 83 -27.87 4.47 -5.46
N LEU A 84 -28.28 3.22 -5.27
CA LEU A 84 -28.62 2.68 -3.95
C LEU A 84 -27.38 2.66 -3.04
N LEU A 85 -26.23 2.22 -3.55
CA LEU A 85 -24.98 2.19 -2.80
C LEU A 85 -24.51 3.59 -2.39
N ALA A 86 -24.66 4.57 -3.29
CA ALA A 86 -24.34 5.97 -3.00
C ALA A 86 -25.24 6.54 -1.89
N ALA A 87 -26.54 6.23 -1.90
CA ALA A 87 -27.46 6.65 -0.85
C ALA A 87 -27.10 6.04 0.52
N ILE A 88 -26.73 4.76 0.56
CA ILE A 88 -26.25 4.09 1.78
C ILE A 88 -24.96 4.74 2.28
N LEU A 89 -23.99 4.99 1.39
CA LEU A 89 -22.74 5.67 1.73
C LEU A 89 -22.98 7.08 2.29
N LEU A 90 -23.96 7.81 1.75
CA LEU A 90 -24.35 9.12 2.25
C LEU A 90 -24.86 9.02 3.70
N ILE A 91 -25.74 8.05 3.99
CA ILE A 91 -26.24 7.78 5.34
C ILE A 91 -25.09 7.41 6.28
N CYS A 92 -24.18 6.53 5.86
CA CYS A 92 -23.00 6.17 6.64
C CYS A 92 -22.08 7.36 6.91
N ALA A 93 -21.90 8.26 5.93
CA ALA A 93 -21.11 9.46 6.11
C ALA A 93 -21.73 10.38 7.18
N PHE A 94 -23.04 10.63 7.13
CA PHE A 94 -23.73 11.39 8.18
C PHE A 94 -23.66 10.69 9.54
N GLY A 95 -23.82 9.37 9.58
CA GLY A 95 -23.73 8.58 10.80
C GLY A 95 -22.31 8.49 11.41
N LEU A 96 -21.26 8.74 10.63
CA LEU A 96 -19.88 8.74 11.15
C LEU A 96 -19.55 10.01 11.95
N PHE A 97 -20.27 11.12 11.70
CA PHE A 97 -19.99 12.43 12.31
C PHE A 97 -20.99 12.84 13.41
N PHE A 98 -22.04 12.05 13.65
CA PHE A 98 -23.05 12.29 14.68
C PHE A 98 -22.82 11.38 15.88
#